data_AF-A0AAV0HWI3-F1
#
_entry.id   AF-A0AAV0HWI3-F1
#
_cell.length_a   1.000
_cell.length_b   1.000
_cell.length_c   1.000
_cell.angle_alpha   90.00
_cell.angle_beta   90.00
_cell.angle_gamma   90.00
#
_symmetry.space_group_name_H-M   'P 1'
#
loop_
_entity.id
_entity.type
_entity.pdbx_description
1 polymer ?
#
loop_
_entity_poly.entity_id
_entity_poly.type
_entity_poly.pdbx_seq_one_letter_code
_entity_poly.pdbx_strand_id
1 'polypeptide(L)'
;MYRLRYILLNNNSFQGEMPIGMCKLEHLRLIDLSSNGFSGDILPCIKTHAHWSRLEGDDEIGFLGAATPAIEPMEITTKAFPYSYQGRNLLLMSGINLSGNNFTGEIPEEFGNLTSIKLLNLSHNALTGSIPSTFSKFEQIESLDLCYNNLTGSIPAQLVDLNSLAVFSVAYNNLSGRTPERVAQFATFNENCYDGNPFLCGWPLPKKCTPGSPPQPSLPTEDGDDVDDGEVIDTEVFVSSFTVSFGMVLAAIATVLYINPNWRRRWFYYVEMVMEGCYYFMVDHLPVPEKYKVLDPSSGRLSWQ
;
A
#
# COMPACT_ATOMS: atom_id res chain seq x y z
N MET A 1 32.35 4.85 -2.18
CA MET A 1 31.63 4.82 -0.88
C MET A 1 30.33 4.04 -1.09
N TYR A 2 30.16 2.92 -0.41
CA TYR A 2 28.94 2.11 -0.49
C TYR A 2 27.79 2.84 0.24
N ARG A 3 26.63 2.97 -0.40
CA ARG A 3 25.42 3.58 0.17
C ARG A 3 24.40 2.48 0.45
N LEU A 4 24.15 2.18 1.71
CA LEU A 4 23.13 1.20 2.11
C LEU A 4 21.75 1.75 1.75
N ARG A 5 20.96 0.96 1.00
CA ARG A 5 19.63 1.35 0.50
C ARG A 5 18.51 0.44 1.02
N TYR A 6 18.82 -0.82 1.29
CA TYR A 6 17.86 -1.83 1.67
C TYR A 6 18.39 -2.54 2.92
N ILE A 7 17.55 -2.68 3.93
CA ILE A 7 17.81 -3.52 5.11
C ILE A 7 16.67 -4.51 5.15
N LEU A 8 16.96 -5.79 4.92
CA LEU A 8 16.01 -6.88 5.04
C LEU A 8 16.55 -7.88 6.04
N LEU A 9 15.98 -7.84 7.25
CA LEU A 9 16.36 -8.69 8.37
C LEU A 9 15.12 -9.34 9.00
N ASN A 10 14.04 -9.47 8.23
CA ASN A 10 12.79 -10.03 8.69
C ASN A 10 12.90 -11.51 9.07
N ASN A 11 11.98 -12.00 9.90
CA ASN A 11 11.87 -13.41 10.31
C ASN A 11 13.16 -13.94 10.96
N ASN A 12 13.71 -13.18 11.90
CA ASN A 12 14.93 -13.51 12.62
C ASN A 12 14.70 -13.49 14.14
N SER A 13 15.78 -13.60 14.92
CA SER A 13 15.76 -13.55 16.38
C SER A 13 16.57 -12.37 16.94
N PHE A 14 16.62 -11.24 16.21
CA PHE A 14 17.25 -10.03 16.71
C PHE A 14 16.46 -9.49 17.92
N GLN A 15 17.18 -9.00 18.94
CA GLN A 15 16.59 -8.56 20.20
C GLN A 15 17.20 -7.22 20.64
N GLY A 16 16.49 -6.54 21.54
CA GLY A 16 16.92 -5.27 22.14
C GLY A 16 16.45 -4.06 21.34
N GLU A 17 16.97 -2.89 21.68
CA GLU A 17 16.57 -1.65 21.04
C GLU A 17 17.17 -1.47 19.64
N MET A 18 16.49 -0.68 18.83
CA MET A 18 17.01 -0.32 17.52
C MET A 18 18.27 0.55 17.66
N PRO A 19 19.38 0.21 16.99
CA PRO A 19 20.63 0.94 17.17
C PRO A 19 20.53 2.36 16.61
N ILE A 20 20.85 3.37 17.43
CA ILE A 20 20.86 4.80 17.07
C ILE A 20 21.73 5.11 15.83
N GLY A 21 22.69 4.24 15.51
CA GLY A 21 23.48 4.32 14.27
C GLY A 21 22.62 4.32 13.00
N MET A 22 21.39 3.78 13.04
CA MET A 22 20.45 3.83 11.92
C MET A 22 20.06 5.25 11.53
N CYS A 23 20.09 6.22 12.46
CA CYS A 23 19.87 7.64 12.15
C CYS A 23 20.89 8.21 11.14
N LYS A 24 22.06 7.58 10.99
CA LYS A 24 23.12 8.04 10.08
C LYS A 24 22.93 7.55 8.64
N LEU A 25 21.93 6.70 8.39
CA LEU A 25 21.72 6.06 7.11
C LEU A 25 20.77 6.89 6.22
N GLU A 26 21.34 7.89 5.55
CA GLU A 26 20.57 8.89 4.78
C GLU A 26 20.02 8.38 3.43
N HIS A 27 20.38 7.17 3.01
CA HIS A 27 20.06 6.66 1.66
C HIS A 27 19.14 5.44 1.68
N LEU A 28 18.59 5.11 2.85
CA LEU A 28 17.65 4.01 2.98
C LEU A 28 16.39 4.28 2.15
N ARG A 29 15.93 3.23 1.49
CA ARG A 29 14.67 3.17 0.75
C ARG A 29 13.71 2.26 1.47
N LEU A 30 14.19 1.09 1.85
CA LEU A 30 13.38 0.07 2.51
C LEU A 30 14.07 -0.45 3.75
N ILE A 31 13.29 -0.56 4.82
CA ILE A 31 13.68 -1.18 6.06
C ILE A 31 12.62 -2.23 6.36
N ASP A 32 13.00 -3.51 6.36
CA ASP A 32 12.19 -4.61 6.85
C ASP A 32 12.91 -5.29 8.01
N LEU A 33 12.43 -5.02 9.22
CA LEU A 33 12.88 -5.64 10.47
C LEU A 33 11.76 -6.50 11.08
N SER A 34 10.75 -6.87 10.30
CA SER A 34 9.56 -7.53 10.81
C SER A 34 9.83 -8.91 11.40
N SER A 35 8.95 -9.39 12.28
CA SER A 35 9.04 -10.71 12.91
C SER A 35 10.41 -10.95 13.57
N ASN A 36 10.73 -10.10 14.54
CA ASN A 36 11.93 -10.16 15.38
C ASN A 36 11.52 -9.91 16.85
N GLY A 37 12.49 -9.73 17.74
CA GLY A 37 12.29 -9.34 19.14
C GLY A 37 12.81 -7.94 19.46
N PHE A 38 12.81 -7.01 18.50
CA PHE A 38 13.21 -5.63 18.78
C PHE A 38 12.24 -4.97 19.77
N SER A 39 12.75 -4.15 20.67
CA SER A 39 12.00 -3.53 21.76
C SER A 39 12.33 -2.04 21.92
N GLY A 40 11.68 -1.39 22.87
CA GLY A 40 11.87 0.04 23.13
C GLY A 40 11.16 0.90 22.09
N ASP A 41 11.52 2.18 22.03
CA ASP A 41 10.81 3.14 21.20
C ASP A 41 11.31 3.11 19.75
N ILE A 42 10.41 3.40 18.81
CA ILE A 42 10.77 3.60 17.41
C ILE A 42 11.59 4.89 17.29
N LEU A 43 12.77 4.82 16.68
CA LEU A 43 13.63 5.99 16.52
C LEU A 43 12.99 7.04 15.59
N PRO A 44 12.76 8.28 16.06
CA PRO A 44 12.16 9.36 15.25
C PRO A 44 13.00 9.80 14.04
N CYS A 45 14.31 9.55 14.12
CA CYS A 45 15.28 9.96 13.12
C CYS A 45 15.28 9.09 11.85
N ILE A 46 14.59 7.94 11.86
CA ILE A 46 14.62 6.99 10.74
C ILE A 46 13.98 7.65 9.53
N LYS A 47 14.69 7.60 8.41
CA LYS A 47 14.22 8.17 7.16
C LYS A 47 14.35 7.17 6.03
N THR A 48 13.35 7.18 5.16
CA THR A 48 13.36 6.49 3.88
C THR A 48 13.15 7.50 2.77
N HIS A 49 13.93 7.39 1.71
CA HIS A 49 13.88 8.30 0.57
C HIS A 49 13.43 7.56 -0.70
N ALA A 50 12.33 8.00 -1.30
CA ALA A 50 12.01 7.67 -2.69
C ALA A 50 12.53 8.81 -3.57
N HIS A 51 13.77 8.71 -4.06
CA HIS A 51 14.29 9.75 -4.97
C HIS A 51 13.86 9.43 -6.41
N TRP A 52 12.78 10.07 -6.88
CA TRP A 52 12.36 10.03 -8.29
C TRP A 52 13.17 11.01 -9.16
N SER A 53 13.66 12.11 -8.59
CA SER A 53 14.22 13.27 -9.31
C SER A 53 15.62 13.08 -9.92
N ARG A 54 16.10 11.85 -10.11
CA ARG A 54 17.45 11.57 -10.66
C ARG A 54 17.49 10.54 -11.79
N LEU A 55 16.34 10.15 -12.35
CA LEU A 55 16.34 9.45 -13.64
C LEU A 55 16.38 10.42 -14.84
N GLU A 56 16.42 11.73 -14.60
CA GLU A 56 16.49 12.78 -15.64
C GLU A 56 17.82 13.56 -15.68
N GLY A 57 18.88 13.08 -15.02
CA GLY A 57 20.18 13.78 -15.03
C GLY A 57 21.38 12.85 -14.97
N ASP A 58 21.98 12.61 -16.12
CA ASP A 58 23.39 12.27 -16.35
C ASP A 58 24.02 11.20 -15.44
N ASP A 59 23.41 10.02 -15.40
CA ASP A 59 24.20 8.79 -15.49
C ASP A 59 23.62 7.96 -16.63
N GLU A 60 24.51 7.59 -17.53
CA GLU A 60 24.36 6.78 -18.73
C GLU A 60 23.79 5.36 -18.44
N ILE A 61 22.60 5.25 -17.85
CA ILE A 61 21.77 4.04 -18.04
C ILE A 61 20.88 4.32 -19.24
N GLY A 62 21.58 4.41 -20.37
CA GLY A 62 21.02 4.67 -21.67
C GLY A 62 19.92 3.68 -22.01
N PHE A 63 19.03 4.19 -22.85
CA PHE A 63 17.95 3.55 -23.59
C PHE A 63 18.43 2.42 -24.53
N LEU A 64 19.57 1.79 -24.26
CA LEU A 64 20.23 0.74 -25.05
C LEU A 64 20.81 -0.30 -24.09
N GLY A 65 20.18 -1.46 -23.96
CA GLY A 65 20.83 -2.74 -23.67
C GLY A 65 21.74 -2.88 -22.44
N ALA A 66 21.84 -1.89 -21.55
CA ALA A 66 22.60 -2.02 -20.32
C ALA A 66 21.77 -2.88 -19.38
N ALA A 67 22.20 -4.14 -19.23
CA ALA A 67 21.72 -5.03 -18.20
C ALA A 67 21.62 -4.24 -16.89
N THR A 68 20.40 -4.04 -16.39
CA THR A 68 20.22 -3.69 -14.98
C THR A 68 21.10 -4.66 -14.22
N PRO A 69 22.00 -4.20 -13.32
CA PRO A 69 22.78 -5.14 -12.51
C PRO A 69 21.76 -6.13 -11.96
N ALA A 70 22.04 -7.42 -12.14
CA ALA A 70 21.16 -8.50 -11.71
C ALA A 70 21.02 -8.40 -10.19
N ILE A 71 20.11 -7.52 -9.75
CA ILE A 71 19.67 -7.45 -8.37
C ILE A 71 18.78 -8.67 -8.26
N GLU A 72 19.22 -9.62 -7.45
CA GLU A 72 18.43 -10.79 -7.13
C GLU A 72 17.03 -10.33 -6.72
N PRO A 73 15.97 -11.04 -7.18
CA PRO A 73 14.62 -10.74 -6.77
C PRO A 73 14.55 -10.68 -5.24
N MET A 74 14.02 -9.58 -4.76
CA MET A 74 13.99 -9.27 -3.34
C MET A 74 12.58 -9.51 -2.82
N GLU A 75 12.43 -10.49 -1.93
CA GLU A 75 11.14 -10.78 -1.30
C GLU A 75 10.84 -9.75 -0.21
N ILE A 76 9.74 -9.04 -0.37
CA ILE A 76 9.30 -7.99 0.54
C ILE A 76 7.84 -8.22 0.87
N THR A 77 7.53 -8.21 2.16
CA THR A 77 6.14 -8.34 2.62
C THR A 77 5.48 -6.97 2.58
N THR A 78 4.47 -6.83 1.73
CA THR A 78 3.64 -5.62 1.65
C THR A 78 2.19 -6.03 1.42
N LYS A 79 1.23 -5.24 1.91
CA LYS A 79 -0.20 -5.56 1.76
C LYS A 79 -0.56 -6.96 2.29
N ALA A 80 0.11 -7.41 3.37
CA ALA A 80 0.00 -8.74 3.97
C ALA A 80 0.45 -9.94 3.09
N PHE A 81 1.11 -9.71 1.95
CA PHE A 81 1.63 -10.77 1.09
C PHE A 81 3.12 -10.60 0.79
N PRO A 82 3.89 -11.69 0.67
CA PRO A 82 5.25 -11.63 0.17
C PRO A 82 5.22 -11.39 -1.34
N TYR A 83 5.88 -10.33 -1.80
CA TYR A 83 6.05 -10.03 -3.21
C TYR A 83 7.54 -10.02 -3.57
N SER A 84 7.87 -10.63 -4.70
CA SER A 84 9.20 -10.60 -5.26
C SER A 84 9.38 -9.37 -6.15
N TYR A 85 10.18 -8.41 -5.69
CA TYR A 85 10.50 -7.20 -6.45
C TYR A 85 11.85 -7.32 -7.13
N GLN A 86 11.89 -7.03 -8.43
CA GLN A 86 13.11 -7.08 -9.22
C GLN A 86 13.26 -5.85 -10.12
N GLY A 87 14.50 -5.59 -10.55
CA GLY A 87 14.82 -4.53 -11.51
C GLY A 87 14.33 -3.14 -11.09
N ARG A 88 13.64 -2.45 -12.00
CA ARG A 88 13.16 -1.08 -11.79
C ARG A 88 12.05 -0.97 -10.73
N ASN A 89 11.27 -2.03 -10.50
CA ASN A 89 10.20 -2.01 -9.49
C ASN A 89 10.75 -1.90 -8.06
N LEU A 90 11.90 -2.52 -7.78
CA LEU A 90 12.59 -2.37 -6.49
C LEU A 90 13.12 -0.93 -6.27
N LEU A 91 13.40 -0.20 -7.35
CA LEU A 91 13.81 1.21 -7.28
C LEU A 91 12.64 2.15 -6.99
N LEU A 92 11.40 1.70 -7.20
CA LEU A 92 10.20 2.46 -6.92
C LEU A 92 9.71 2.29 -5.48
N MET A 93 10.23 1.31 -4.75
CA MET A 93 9.79 1.04 -3.38
C MET A 93 10.48 1.97 -2.37
N SER A 94 9.66 2.49 -1.44
CA SER A 94 10.09 3.19 -0.24
C SER A 94 9.19 2.75 0.91
N GLY A 95 9.75 2.27 2.02
CA GLY A 95 8.91 1.71 3.08
C GLY A 95 9.63 1.34 4.36
N ILE A 96 8.85 1.23 5.43
CA ILE A 96 9.26 0.80 6.76
C ILE A 96 8.31 -0.31 7.21
N ASN A 97 8.84 -1.51 7.42
CA ASN A 97 8.14 -2.64 8.00
C ASN A 97 8.82 -3.05 9.31
N LEU A 98 8.16 -2.76 10.43
CA LEU A 98 8.59 -3.08 11.79
C LEU A 98 7.60 -4.03 12.49
N SER A 99 6.72 -4.67 11.72
CA SER A 99 5.64 -5.49 12.27
C SER A 99 6.13 -6.72 13.02
N GLY A 100 5.36 -7.23 13.98
CA GLY A 100 5.72 -8.45 14.72
C GLY A 100 6.99 -8.29 15.54
N ASN A 101 7.07 -7.22 16.33
CA ASN A 101 8.16 -6.94 17.27
C ASN A 101 7.57 -6.56 18.64
N ASN A 102 8.41 -6.11 19.56
CA ASN A 102 8.04 -5.64 20.90
C ASN A 102 8.25 -4.13 21.04
N PHE A 103 8.12 -3.34 19.96
CA PHE A 103 8.25 -1.89 20.04
C PHE A 103 7.17 -1.28 20.95
N THR A 104 7.57 -0.31 21.75
CA THR A 104 6.75 0.43 22.72
C THR A 104 6.79 1.93 22.41
N GLY A 105 6.24 2.74 23.31
CA GLY A 105 6.24 4.20 23.15
C GLY A 105 5.23 4.65 22.09
N GLU A 106 5.37 5.89 21.64
CA GLU A 106 4.49 6.49 20.64
C GLU A 106 5.06 6.35 19.23
N ILE A 107 4.17 6.43 18.23
CA ILE A 107 4.60 6.54 16.83
C ILE A 107 5.21 7.93 16.62
N PRO A 108 6.46 8.05 16.14
CA PRO A 108 7.10 9.36 15.97
C PRO A 108 6.35 10.26 14.99
N GLU A 109 6.07 11.52 15.38
CA GLU A 109 5.43 12.49 14.49
C GLU A 109 6.29 12.83 13.26
N GLU A 110 7.62 12.71 13.41
CA GLU A 110 8.63 12.91 12.39
C GLU A 110 8.45 11.99 11.19
N PHE A 111 7.80 10.84 11.37
CA PHE A 111 7.46 9.95 10.26
C PHE A 111 6.60 10.67 9.24
N GLY A 112 5.78 11.65 9.63
CA GLY A 112 5.01 12.48 8.70
C GLY A 112 5.85 13.30 7.68
N ASN A 113 7.18 13.38 7.85
CA ASN A 113 8.08 13.97 6.86
C ASN A 113 8.46 12.99 5.73
N LEU A 114 8.09 11.72 5.83
CA LEU A 114 8.35 10.69 4.81
C LEU A 114 7.31 10.74 3.70
N THR A 115 7.15 11.89 3.03
CA THR A 115 6.05 12.14 2.08
C THR A 115 5.99 11.16 0.90
N SER A 116 7.12 10.54 0.54
CA SER A 116 7.22 9.56 -0.55
C SER A 116 7.24 8.09 -0.06
N ILE A 117 6.86 7.82 1.19
CA ILE A 117 6.74 6.45 1.69
C ILE A 117 5.54 5.75 1.04
N LYS A 118 5.72 4.49 0.63
CA LYS A 118 4.68 3.65 0.03
C LYS A 118 4.13 2.60 1.00
N LEU A 119 4.95 2.16 1.94
CA LEU A 119 4.62 1.13 2.90
C LEU A 119 5.03 1.58 4.31
N LEU A 120 4.08 1.61 5.23
CA LEU A 120 4.33 1.72 6.65
C LEU A 120 3.55 0.60 7.36
N ASN A 121 4.28 -0.39 7.87
CA ASN A 121 3.70 -1.48 8.63
C ASN A 121 4.32 -1.52 10.03
N LEU A 122 3.51 -1.19 11.04
CA LEU A 122 3.86 -1.19 12.46
C LEU A 122 3.00 -2.18 13.26
N SER A 123 2.26 -3.07 12.57
CA SER A 123 1.30 -3.97 13.23
C SER A 123 1.97 -4.99 14.14
N HIS A 124 1.20 -5.57 15.07
CA HIS A 124 1.70 -6.56 16.03
C HIS A 124 2.91 -6.05 16.84
N ASN A 125 2.72 -4.93 17.53
CA ASN A 125 3.67 -4.35 18.48
C ASN A 125 2.92 -3.95 19.77
N ALA A 126 3.59 -3.23 20.67
CA ALA A 126 3.01 -2.67 21.89
C ALA A 126 3.01 -1.14 21.87
N LEU A 127 2.82 -0.53 20.68
CA LEU A 127 2.81 0.92 20.50
C LEU A 127 1.60 1.56 21.20
N THR A 128 1.81 2.76 21.70
CA THR A 128 0.85 3.55 22.49
C THR A 128 0.72 4.97 21.90
N GLY A 129 -0.04 5.85 22.55
CA GLY A 129 -0.27 7.21 22.05
C GLY A 129 -1.26 7.25 20.89
N SER A 130 -1.35 8.39 20.21
CA SER A 130 -2.26 8.59 19.07
C SER A 130 -1.61 8.33 17.72
N ILE A 131 -2.42 8.05 16.70
CA ILE A 131 -1.96 8.05 15.31
C ILE A 131 -1.59 9.50 14.93
N PRO A 132 -0.35 9.78 14.49
CA PRO A 132 0.06 11.13 14.15
C PRO A 132 -0.77 11.72 13.01
N SER A 133 -1.34 12.91 13.22
CA SER A 133 -2.10 13.61 12.18
C SER A 133 -1.21 14.00 11.00
N THR A 134 0.11 14.08 11.20
CA THR A 134 1.12 14.33 10.16
C THR A 134 1.17 13.25 9.09
N PHE A 135 0.57 12.08 9.32
CA PHE A 135 0.47 10.99 8.33
C PHE A 135 -0.40 11.37 7.12
N SER A 136 -1.25 12.40 7.22
CA SER A 136 -1.97 12.94 6.07
C SER A 136 -1.06 13.48 4.96
N LYS A 137 0.24 13.68 5.24
CA LYS A 137 1.24 14.14 4.27
C LYS A 137 1.82 13.03 3.41
N PHE A 138 1.42 11.77 3.58
CA PHE A 138 1.94 10.66 2.79
C PHE A 138 1.34 10.61 1.39
N GLU A 139 1.86 11.43 0.48
CA GLU A 139 1.36 11.58 -0.88
C GLU A 139 1.32 10.27 -1.70
N GLN A 140 2.17 9.30 -1.36
CA GLN A 140 2.34 8.05 -2.12
C GLN A 140 2.08 6.77 -1.32
N ILE A 141 1.52 6.86 -0.11
CA ILE A 141 1.30 5.67 0.72
C ILE A 141 0.29 4.73 0.06
N GLU A 142 0.67 3.47 -0.06
CA GLU A 142 -0.18 2.41 -0.61
C GLU A 142 -0.65 1.43 0.49
N SER A 143 0.12 1.29 1.56
CA SER A 143 -0.17 0.36 2.66
C SER A 143 0.19 0.99 4.01
N LEU A 144 -0.82 1.22 4.83
CA LEU A 144 -0.71 1.69 6.21
C LEU A 144 -1.35 0.65 7.15
N ASP A 145 -0.51 -0.10 7.85
CA ASP A 145 -0.98 -1.14 8.78
C ASP A 145 -0.47 -0.87 10.19
N LEU A 146 -1.41 -0.63 11.10
CA LEU A 146 -1.20 -0.28 12.50
C LEU A 146 -1.94 -1.25 13.43
N CYS A 147 -2.47 -2.36 12.92
CA CYS A 147 -3.32 -3.26 13.72
C CYS A 147 -2.55 -4.00 14.82
N TYR A 148 -3.26 -4.52 15.82
CA TYR A 148 -2.66 -5.22 16.96
C TYR A 148 -1.58 -4.38 17.68
N ASN A 149 -2.00 -3.23 18.20
CA ASN A 149 -1.20 -2.35 19.04
C ASN A 149 -2.06 -1.86 20.22
N ASN A 150 -1.58 -0.90 21.01
CA ASN A 150 -2.31 -0.28 22.10
C ASN A 150 -2.52 1.23 21.84
N LEU A 151 -2.72 1.60 20.57
CA LEU A 151 -2.94 2.99 20.15
C LEU A 151 -4.27 3.52 20.70
N THR A 152 -4.30 4.81 21.02
CA THR A 152 -5.40 5.52 21.67
C THR A 152 -5.76 6.79 20.90
N GLY A 153 -6.76 7.54 21.38
CA GLY A 153 -7.23 8.76 20.70
C GLY A 153 -8.11 8.45 19.49
N SER A 154 -8.29 9.42 18.60
CA SER A 154 -9.11 9.28 17.39
C SER A 154 -8.27 9.01 16.15
N ILE A 155 -8.86 8.34 15.15
CA ILE A 155 -8.26 8.28 13.82
C ILE A 155 -8.29 9.70 13.22
N PRO A 156 -7.14 10.28 12.81
CA PRO A 156 -7.11 11.63 12.27
C PRO A 156 -7.99 11.75 11.02
N ALA A 157 -8.93 12.70 11.03
CA ALA A 157 -9.86 12.90 9.93
C ALA A 157 -9.14 13.22 8.61
N GLN A 158 -7.97 13.84 8.67
CA GLN A 158 -7.14 14.21 7.53
C GLN A 158 -6.55 12.99 6.78
N LEU A 159 -6.61 11.78 7.34
CA LEU A 159 -6.15 10.58 6.62
C LEU A 159 -7.00 10.30 5.37
N VAL A 160 -8.23 10.81 5.30
CA VAL A 160 -9.10 10.67 4.12
C VAL A 160 -8.51 11.31 2.86
N ASP A 161 -7.55 12.23 3.01
CA ASP A 161 -6.87 12.89 1.89
C ASP A 161 -5.84 11.99 1.18
N LEU A 162 -5.58 10.80 1.73
CA LEU A 162 -4.61 9.84 1.19
C LEU A 162 -5.22 9.05 0.01
N ASN A 163 -4.93 9.49 -1.21
CA ASN A 163 -5.57 8.97 -2.43
C ASN A 163 -4.94 7.70 -3.01
N SER A 164 -3.75 7.29 -2.57
CA SER A 164 -3.02 6.11 -3.06
C SER A 164 -3.20 4.85 -2.20
N LEU A 165 -3.92 4.98 -1.09
CA LEU A 165 -4.05 3.96 -0.05
C LEU A 165 -4.85 2.76 -0.58
N ALA A 166 -4.24 1.57 -0.57
CA ALA A 166 -4.86 0.33 -1.00
C ALA A 166 -5.08 -0.65 0.16
N VAL A 167 -4.25 -0.55 1.20
CA VAL A 167 -4.38 -1.34 2.43
C VAL A 167 -4.33 -0.42 3.63
N PHE A 168 -5.38 -0.49 4.46
CA PHE A 168 -5.50 0.23 5.72
C PHE A 168 -5.97 -0.74 6.79
N SER A 169 -5.32 -0.74 7.95
CA SER A 169 -5.85 -1.43 9.12
C SER A 169 -5.40 -0.73 10.39
N VAL A 170 -6.36 -0.49 11.29
CA VAL A 170 -6.17 -0.02 12.65
C VAL A 170 -6.86 -0.94 13.65
N ALA A 171 -7.24 -2.14 13.21
CA ALA A 171 -7.95 -3.12 14.02
C ALA A 171 -7.16 -3.52 15.27
N TYR A 172 -7.86 -3.98 16.31
CA TYR A 172 -7.26 -4.44 17.56
C TYR A 172 -6.33 -3.40 18.18
N ASN A 173 -6.89 -2.23 18.49
CA ASN A 173 -6.27 -1.13 19.21
C ASN A 173 -7.24 -0.61 20.28
N ASN A 174 -6.91 0.52 20.92
CA ASN A 174 -7.78 1.20 21.88
C ASN A 174 -8.25 2.58 21.36
N LEU A 175 -8.49 2.67 20.04
CA LEU A 175 -8.94 3.90 19.38
C LEU A 175 -10.39 4.22 19.71
N SER A 176 -10.71 5.50 19.63
CA SER A 176 -11.96 6.10 20.06
C SER A 176 -12.53 7.09 19.04
N GLY A 177 -13.82 7.40 19.16
CA GLY A 177 -14.49 8.36 18.29
C GLY A 177 -15.03 7.71 17.01
N ARG A 178 -15.39 8.54 16.03
CA ARG A 178 -16.01 8.09 14.78
C ARG A 178 -14.96 7.52 13.83
N THR A 179 -15.31 6.48 13.08
CA THR A 179 -14.59 6.04 11.88
C THR A 179 -14.44 7.19 10.87
N PRO A 180 -13.39 7.18 10.04
CA PRO A 180 -13.21 8.21 9.00
C PRO A 180 -14.38 8.27 8.03
N GLU A 181 -14.60 9.44 7.44
CA GLU A 181 -15.57 9.58 6.37
C GLU A 181 -15.22 8.67 5.20
N ARG A 182 -16.23 8.02 4.63
CA ARG A 182 -16.06 7.08 3.52
C ARG A 182 -16.00 7.80 2.20
N VAL A 183 -14.93 8.55 2.00
CA VAL A 183 -14.58 9.24 0.76
C VAL A 183 -13.31 8.65 0.17
N ALA A 184 -13.13 8.79 -1.14
CA ALA A 184 -11.95 8.28 -1.85
C ALA A 184 -11.62 6.83 -1.48
N GLN A 185 -10.39 6.54 -1.06
CA GLN A 185 -9.95 5.18 -0.71
C GLN A 185 -10.61 4.64 0.56
N PHE A 186 -11.01 5.50 1.51
CA PHE A 186 -11.68 5.08 2.73
C PHE A 186 -13.09 4.52 2.48
N ALA A 187 -13.67 4.78 1.32
CA ALA A 187 -14.90 4.13 0.87
C ALA A 187 -14.71 2.65 0.48
N THR A 188 -13.48 2.14 0.41
CA THR A 188 -13.18 0.75 0.03
C THR A 188 -12.91 -0.15 1.24
N PHE A 189 -12.63 0.42 2.41
CA PHE A 189 -12.31 -0.32 3.62
C PHE A 189 -13.56 -0.82 4.34
N ASN A 190 -13.47 -2.05 4.85
CA ASN A 190 -14.57 -2.78 5.48
C ASN A 190 -14.42 -2.78 7.00
N GLU A 191 -15.38 -3.38 7.69
CA GLU A 191 -15.44 -3.51 9.14
C GLU A 191 -14.14 -4.08 9.75
N ASN A 192 -13.53 -5.07 9.10
CA ASN A 192 -12.31 -5.73 9.55
C ASN A 192 -11.10 -4.78 9.71
N CYS A 193 -11.06 -3.65 9.00
CA CYS A 193 -10.01 -2.65 9.13
C CYS A 193 -10.08 -1.89 10.47
N TYR A 194 -11.21 -1.94 11.15
CA TYR A 194 -11.53 -1.12 12.33
C TYR A 194 -11.90 -1.96 13.57
N ASP A 195 -12.23 -3.23 13.39
CA ASP A 195 -12.67 -4.16 14.44
C ASP A 195 -11.67 -4.25 15.61
N GLY A 196 -12.12 -4.70 16.78
CA GLY A 196 -11.28 -4.83 17.97
C GLY A 196 -10.91 -3.50 18.64
N ASN A 197 -11.50 -2.37 18.23
CA ASN A 197 -11.38 -1.09 18.91
C ASN A 197 -12.63 -0.81 19.78
N PRO A 198 -12.55 -0.92 21.12
CA PRO A 198 -13.73 -0.87 21.98
C PRO A 198 -14.44 0.48 22.00
N PHE A 199 -13.75 1.59 21.69
CA PHE A 199 -14.28 2.94 21.75
C PHE A 199 -14.56 3.57 20.39
N LEU A 200 -14.24 2.88 19.29
CA LEU A 200 -14.55 3.35 17.95
C LEU A 200 -16.04 3.10 17.64
N CYS A 201 -16.63 3.94 16.80
CA CYS A 201 -18.02 3.82 16.39
C CYS A 201 -18.22 4.41 14.98
N GLY A 202 -19.37 4.16 14.38
CA GLY A 202 -19.70 4.64 13.06
C GLY A 202 -19.37 3.63 11.97
N TRP A 203 -20.08 3.73 10.85
CA TRP A 203 -19.93 2.82 9.72
C TRP A 203 -18.49 2.84 9.18
N PRO A 204 -17.85 1.70 8.86
CA PRO A 204 -18.43 0.37 8.64
C PRO A 204 -18.67 -0.47 9.89
N LEU A 205 -18.35 0.00 11.10
CA LEU A 205 -18.66 -0.74 12.33
C LEU A 205 -20.17 -0.72 12.61
N PRO A 206 -20.74 -1.81 13.16
CA PRO A 206 -22.16 -1.87 13.54
C PRO A 206 -22.48 -0.97 14.74
N LYS A 207 -21.46 -0.49 15.47
CA LYS A 207 -21.62 0.34 16.65
C LYS A 207 -22.01 1.78 16.28
N LYS A 208 -23.23 2.20 16.64
CA LYS A 208 -23.71 3.57 16.46
C LYS A 208 -22.95 4.54 17.39
N CYS A 209 -22.64 5.74 16.90
CA CYS A 209 -22.03 6.80 17.72
C CYS A 209 -23.09 7.52 18.54
N THR A 210 -23.11 7.36 19.86
CA THR A 210 -23.95 8.16 20.75
C THR A 210 -23.16 9.39 21.24
N PRO A 211 -23.74 10.61 21.17
CA PRO A 211 -23.11 11.78 21.75
C PRO A 211 -23.12 11.67 23.29
N GLY A 212 -21.94 11.41 23.88
CA GLY A 212 -21.66 11.69 25.29
C GLY A 212 -21.95 10.61 26.34
N SER A 213 -21.53 9.35 26.17
CA SER A 213 -21.58 8.37 27.28
C SER A 213 -20.25 7.60 27.50
N PRO A 214 -19.92 7.21 28.75
CA PRO A 214 -18.67 6.51 29.12
C PRO A 214 -18.66 5.02 28.70
N PRO A 215 -17.55 4.28 28.93
CA PRO A 215 -17.37 2.89 28.50
C PRO A 215 -18.52 1.98 28.95
N GLN A 216 -19.28 1.41 28.01
CA GLN A 216 -20.17 0.28 28.31
C GLN A 216 -19.62 -1.01 27.72
N PRO A 217 -19.63 -2.14 28.47
CA PRO A 217 -19.31 -3.45 27.93
C PRO A 217 -20.41 -3.90 26.96
N SER A 218 -20.00 -4.57 25.90
CA SER A 218 -20.87 -5.12 24.85
C SER A 218 -21.85 -6.17 25.39
N LEU A 219 -23.12 -6.05 25.03
CA LEU A 219 -24.12 -7.12 25.02
C LEU A 219 -24.87 -7.10 23.66
N PRO A 220 -25.45 -8.23 23.23
CA PRO A 220 -25.83 -8.44 21.83
C PRO A 220 -27.08 -7.66 21.44
N THR A 221 -27.06 -7.19 20.19
CA THR A 221 -28.09 -6.41 19.50
C THR A 221 -29.31 -7.25 19.16
N GLU A 222 -30.49 -6.78 19.57
CA GLU A 222 -31.76 -7.08 18.89
C GLU A 222 -32.02 -6.03 17.81
N ASP A 223 -32.64 -6.53 16.73
CA ASP A 223 -33.01 -5.83 15.50
C ASP A 223 -33.83 -4.55 15.74
N GLY A 224 -33.57 -3.56 14.89
CA GLY A 224 -34.32 -2.32 14.83
C GLY A 224 -33.99 -1.60 13.53
N ASP A 225 -34.78 -1.93 12.52
CA ASP A 225 -34.94 -1.15 11.29
C ASP A 225 -35.12 0.32 11.64
N ASP A 226 -34.31 1.19 11.04
CA ASP A 226 -34.71 2.56 10.76
C ASP A 226 -33.86 3.07 9.58
N VAL A 227 -34.58 3.24 8.48
CA VAL A 227 -34.17 3.86 7.23
C VAL A 227 -33.88 5.33 7.50
N ASP A 228 -32.67 5.79 7.19
CA ASP A 228 -32.37 7.22 7.06
C ASP A 228 -31.95 7.49 5.62
N ASP A 229 -32.75 8.37 5.00
CA ASP A 229 -32.76 8.73 3.59
C ASP A 229 -31.53 9.58 3.24
N GLY A 230 -30.39 8.93 3.06
CA GLY A 230 -29.36 9.47 2.17
C GLY A 230 -29.90 9.40 0.75
N GLU A 231 -29.83 10.49 -0.01
CA GLU A 231 -30.20 10.55 -1.44
C GLU A 231 -29.40 9.49 -2.22
N VAL A 232 -29.97 8.29 -2.28
CA VAL A 232 -29.40 7.16 -3.00
C VAL A 232 -29.60 7.52 -4.45
N ILE A 233 -28.51 7.85 -5.16
CA ILE A 233 -28.55 7.82 -6.61
C ILE A 233 -29.05 6.42 -6.95
N ASP A 234 -30.26 6.35 -7.49
CA ASP A 234 -30.90 5.09 -7.85
C ASP A 234 -29.86 4.28 -8.64
N THR A 235 -29.46 3.14 -8.08
CA THR A 235 -28.37 2.34 -8.63
C THR A 235 -28.68 1.94 -10.07
N GLU A 236 -29.95 1.81 -10.42
CA GLU A 236 -30.39 1.56 -11.80
C GLU A 236 -30.22 2.79 -12.69
N VAL A 237 -30.53 4.00 -12.19
CA VAL A 237 -30.32 5.27 -12.91
C VAL A 237 -28.82 5.57 -13.07
N PHE A 238 -28.00 5.27 -12.07
CA PHE A 238 -26.54 5.39 -12.17
C PHE A 238 -25.96 4.41 -13.19
N VAL A 239 -26.31 3.12 -13.08
CA VAL A 239 -25.82 2.09 -14.00
C VAL A 239 -26.27 2.36 -15.43
N SER A 240 -27.51 2.79 -15.64
CA SER A 240 -28.02 3.12 -16.97
C SER A 240 -27.34 4.35 -17.57
N SER A 241 -27.18 5.44 -16.81
CA SER A 241 -26.48 6.65 -17.28
C SER A 241 -24.99 6.38 -17.54
N PHE A 242 -24.31 5.62 -16.68
CA PHE A 242 -22.94 5.17 -16.89
C PHE A 242 -22.81 4.31 -18.15
N THR A 243 -23.71 3.35 -18.35
CA THR A 243 -23.68 2.47 -19.53
C THR A 243 -23.90 3.24 -20.83
N VAL A 244 -24.87 4.17 -20.86
CA VAL A 244 -25.13 4.99 -22.05
C VAL A 244 -23.94 5.90 -22.34
N SER A 245 -23.41 6.61 -21.34
CA SER A 245 -22.25 7.49 -21.52
C SER A 245 -21.01 6.73 -21.99
N PHE A 246 -20.70 5.59 -21.37
CA PHE A 246 -19.60 4.73 -21.79
C PHE A 246 -19.78 4.22 -23.23
N GLY A 247 -20.99 3.76 -23.58
CA GLY A 247 -21.33 3.32 -24.94
C GLY A 247 -21.16 4.44 -25.98
N MET A 248 -21.56 5.67 -25.64
CA MET A 248 -21.38 6.84 -26.52
C MET A 248 -19.91 7.18 -26.75
N VAL A 249 -19.06 7.09 -25.71
CA VAL A 249 -17.62 7.30 -25.83
C VAL A 249 -16.99 6.24 -26.73
N LEU A 250 -17.33 4.96 -26.54
CA LEU A 250 -16.83 3.88 -27.40
C LEU A 250 -17.26 4.04 -28.85
N ALA A 251 -18.53 4.42 -29.09
CA ALA A 251 -19.05 4.68 -30.42
C ALA A 251 -18.34 5.87 -31.09
N ALA A 252 -18.04 6.93 -30.33
CA ALA A 252 -17.28 8.08 -30.83
C ALA A 252 -15.84 7.69 -31.22
N ILE A 253 -15.15 6.92 -30.38
CA ILE A 253 -13.81 6.39 -30.68
C ILE A 253 -13.87 5.52 -31.95
N ALA A 254 -14.81 4.58 -32.02
CA ALA A 254 -14.99 3.71 -33.19
C ALA A 254 -15.25 4.52 -34.47
N THR A 255 -16.07 5.58 -34.39
CA THR A 255 -16.37 6.47 -35.50
C THR A 255 -15.12 7.24 -35.96
N VAL A 256 -14.33 7.78 -35.04
CA VAL A 256 -13.07 8.47 -35.36
C VAL A 256 -12.06 7.52 -36.04
N LEU A 257 -11.94 6.30 -35.53
CA LEU A 257 -11.07 5.26 -36.11
C LEU A 257 -11.59 4.75 -37.46
N TYR A 258 -12.91 4.78 -37.70
CA TYR A 258 -13.51 4.42 -38.99
C TYR A 258 -13.29 5.49 -40.05
N ILE A 259 -13.50 6.76 -39.71
CA ILE A 259 -13.39 7.89 -40.65
C ILE A 259 -11.94 8.13 -41.07
N ASN A 260 -11.00 8.04 -40.13
CA ASN A 260 -9.62 8.42 -40.39
C ASN A 260 -8.64 7.23 -40.32
N PRO A 261 -8.16 6.74 -41.47
CA PRO A 261 -7.26 5.58 -41.51
C PRO A 261 -5.89 5.84 -40.87
N ASN A 262 -5.46 7.10 -40.72
CA ASN A 262 -4.20 7.44 -40.04
C ASN A 262 -4.34 7.31 -38.51
N TRP A 263 -5.46 7.77 -37.93
CA TRP A 263 -5.76 7.57 -36.51
C TRP A 263 -5.95 6.10 -36.18
N ARG A 264 -6.60 5.35 -37.06
CA ARG A 264 -6.72 3.89 -36.95
C ARG A 264 -5.37 3.19 -36.83
N ARG A 265 -4.42 3.51 -37.70
CA ARG A 265 -3.07 2.93 -37.66
C ARG A 265 -2.35 3.28 -36.36
N ARG A 266 -2.35 4.56 -35.96
CA ARG A 266 -1.70 5.00 -34.71
C ARG A 266 -2.30 4.36 -33.47
N TRP A 267 -3.62 4.20 -33.43
CA TRP A 267 -4.31 3.52 -32.34
C TRP A 267 -3.91 2.05 -32.23
N PHE A 268 -3.88 1.30 -33.33
CA PHE A 268 -3.46 -0.10 -33.28
C PHE A 268 -2.00 -0.26 -32.83
N TYR A 269 -1.08 0.61 -33.25
CA TYR A 269 0.29 0.61 -32.73
C TYR A 269 0.36 0.88 -31.22
N TYR A 270 -0.45 1.81 -30.72
CA TYR A 270 -0.51 2.11 -29.28
C TYR A 270 -1.07 0.92 -28.49
N VAL A 271 -2.15 0.30 -28.97
CA VAL A 271 -2.75 -0.88 -28.32
C VAL A 271 -1.78 -2.06 -28.32
N GLU A 272 -1.07 -2.32 -29.42
CA GLU A 272 -0.04 -3.36 -29.50
C GLU A 272 1.06 -3.14 -28.46
N MET A 273 1.57 -1.90 -28.34
CA MET A 273 2.57 -1.53 -27.35
C MET A 273 2.08 -1.76 -25.90
N VAL A 274 0.83 -1.40 -25.60
CA VAL A 274 0.23 -1.64 -24.27
C VAL A 274 0.03 -3.13 -24.01
N MET A 275 -0.45 -3.89 -25.00
CA MET A 275 -0.67 -5.33 -24.88
C MET A 275 0.64 -6.10 -24.68
N GLU A 276 1.71 -5.73 -25.39
CA GLU A 276 3.04 -6.28 -25.14
C GLU A 276 3.54 -5.93 -23.74
N GLY A 277 3.38 -4.67 -23.30
CA GLY A 277 3.74 -4.26 -21.94
C GLY A 277 3.02 -5.05 -20.85
N CYS A 278 1.70 -5.24 -21.01
CA CYS A 278 0.90 -6.07 -20.11
C CYS A 278 1.28 -7.56 -20.18
N TYR A 279 1.60 -8.07 -21.36
CA TYR A 279 2.04 -9.45 -21.55
C TYR A 279 3.36 -9.72 -20.82
N TYR A 280 4.37 -8.87 -21.00
CA TYR A 280 5.65 -9.00 -20.28
C TYR A 280 5.48 -8.82 -18.77
N PHE A 281 4.63 -7.88 -18.33
CA PHE A 281 4.27 -7.73 -16.92
C PHE A 281 3.67 -9.03 -16.34
N MET A 282 2.76 -9.67 -17.07
CA MET A 282 2.13 -10.93 -16.67
C MET A 282 3.14 -12.09 -16.66
N VAL A 283 3.97 -12.23 -17.70
CA VAL A 283 4.99 -13.28 -17.79
C VAL A 283 6.02 -13.17 -16.67
N ASP A 284 6.38 -11.95 -16.29
CA ASP A 284 7.37 -11.71 -15.23
C ASP A 284 6.81 -11.95 -13.81
N HIS A 285 5.48 -11.94 -13.62
CA HIS A 285 4.84 -12.04 -12.30
C HIS A 285 3.97 -13.29 -12.11
N LEU A 286 3.63 -14.01 -13.18
CA LEU A 286 2.93 -15.30 -13.06
C LEU A 286 3.95 -16.42 -12.84
N PRO A 287 3.82 -17.21 -11.76
CA PRO A 287 4.68 -18.36 -11.53
C PRO A 287 4.43 -19.40 -12.63
N VAL A 288 5.39 -19.56 -13.55
CA VAL A 288 5.36 -20.65 -14.53
C VAL A 288 5.47 -21.97 -13.77
N PRO A 289 4.49 -22.88 -13.85
CA PRO A 289 4.57 -24.17 -13.18
C PRO A 289 5.78 -24.95 -13.71
N GLU A 290 6.60 -25.53 -12.80
CA GLU A 290 7.83 -26.27 -13.13
C GLU A 290 7.67 -27.34 -14.23
N LYS A 291 6.44 -27.84 -14.44
CA LYS A 291 6.09 -28.88 -15.42
C LYS A 291 6.35 -28.52 -16.89
N TYR A 292 6.71 -27.27 -17.21
CA TYR A 292 7.00 -26.82 -18.57
C TYR A 292 8.49 -26.49 -18.84
N LYS A 293 9.38 -26.63 -17.85
CA LYS A 293 10.82 -26.44 -18.07
C LYS A 293 11.45 -27.74 -18.58
N VAL A 294 11.59 -27.89 -19.90
CA VAL A 294 12.43 -28.95 -20.50
C VAL A 294 13.79 -28.38 -20.84
N LEU A 295 14.85 -28.96 -20.30
CA LEU A 295 16.24 -28.65 -20.64
C LEU A 295 16.56 -29.25 -22.02
N ASP A 296 16.85 -28.40 -23.00
CA ASP A 296 17.43 -28.84 -24.28
C ASP A 296 18.90 -29.25 -24.05
N PRO A 297 19.25 -30.55 -24.19
CA PRO A 297 20.60 -31.04 -23.89
C PRO A 297 21.67 -30.52 -24.86
N SER A 298 21.29 -29.91 -25.98
CA SER A 298 22.23 -29.51 -27.04
C SER A 298 22.66 -28.05 -26.98
N SER A 299 21.88 -27.18 -26.33
CA SER A 299 22.11 -25.72 -26.34
C SER A 299 22.30 -25.10 -24.95
N GLY A 300 22.02 -25.83 -23.87
CA GLY A 300 22.10 -25.31 -22.50
C GLY A 300 21.17 -24.12 -22.23
N ARG A 301 20.19 -23.87 -23.12
CA ARG A 301 19.17 -22.82 -22.98
C ARG A 301 17.80 -23.46 -22.79
N LEU A 302 16.99 -22.78 -21.98
CA LEU A 302 15.56 -23.07 -21.86
C LEU A 302 14.91 -22.76 -23.20
N SER A 303 14.26 -23.76 -23.80
CA SER A 303 13.39 -23.58 -24.96
C SER A 303 11.94 -23.89 -24.57
N TRP A 304 11.01 -23.16 -25.17
CA TRP A 304 9.58 -23.27 -24.93
C TRP A 304 8.98 -24.32 -25.88
N GLN A 305 8.04 -25.13 -25.40
CA GLN A 305 7.14 -25.92 -26.26
C GLN A 305 5.92 -25.11 -26.67
#